data_AF-A0AAE3VB26-F1
#
_entry.id   AF-A0AAE3VB26-F1
#
_cell.length_a   1.000
_cell.length_b   1.000
_cell.length_c   1.000
_cell.angle_alpha   90.00
_cell.angle_beta   90.00
_cell.angle_gamma   90.00
#
_symmetry.space_group_name_H-M   'P 1'
#
loop_
_entity.id
_entity.type
_entity.pdbx_description
1 polymer ?
#
loop_
_entity_poly.entity_id
_entity_poly.type
_entity_poly.pdbx_seq_one_letter_code
_entity_poly.pdbx_strand_id
1 'polypeptide(L)'
;MRIVLYAYTGRGRELKARLQSMLEKQGELVLELAVEEAFSCCDALIFIGATGIAVRRIAPLVRDKFQDPAVLSMDELGRHCISLLSGHVGGANLMAERIAGMIGAEAVISTATDLYHLFAVDLFAKENALWITDRVLARKISAALLRGVSIGFCSDFPVEGELPGELYRAEKREIAAGQKALSIAVTLSDAELGGSCLRLIPRCLSLGVGCRRGIAPETLREALQQFLSERGICAEAISAVASIELKKNEPAILALAEELRAEFRVYTAEELLEQPGEYEDSAFVRRTTGVGNVCERAAAAVFPEILVHKTRYRGVTLALSMKRPRLRFPERSSFLLITGGAWQGKRRFAERLIAGGRLSAEGVLYVEEKRLQRWTEPVLSGARSAEQAAADAAEELLGELAGIKRAGRSSAAVQMSGEAVEARPFCAAIILDSIGNGVVPLRAEDRAMRELGGRLACVLAAQAAEVWKLECGIAERLK
;
A
#
# COMPACT_ATOMS: atom_id res chain seq x y z
N MET A 1 6.49 -15.06 0.61
CA MET A 1 7.21 -14.60 -0.59
C MET A 1 8.21 -15.66 -1.01
N ARG A 2 8.53 -15.72 -2.30
CA ARG A 2 9.62 -16.53 -2.87
C ARG A 2 10.89 -15.67 -2.89
N ILE A 3 11.90 -16.08 -2.13
CA ILE A 3 13.12 -15.30 -1.91
C ILE A 3 14.35 -16.15 -2.26
N VAL A 4 15.37 -15.55 -2.86
CA VAL A 4 16.67 -16.21 -3.09
C VAL A 4 17.80 -15.38 -2.48
N LEU A 5 18.73 -16.08 -1.82
CA LEU A 5 19.91 -15.50 -1.17
C LEU A 5 21.20 -15.94 -1.87
N TYR A 6 22.00 -14.99 -2.31
CA TYR A 6 23.29 -15.24 -2.97
C TYR A 6 24.43 -14.76 -2.08
N ALA A 7 25.47 -15.57 -1.90
CA ALA A 7 26.68 -15.17 -1.20
C ALA A 7 27.93 -15.79 -1.85
N TYR A 8 28.98 -14.98 -1.98
CA TYR A 8 30.19 -15.36 -2.73
C TYR A 8 31.45 -15.49 -1.88
N THR A 9 31.38 -15.10 -0.60
CA THR A 9 32.49 -15.18 0.36
C THR A 9 32.14 -16.12 1.53
N GLY A 10 33.14 -16.59 2.27
CA GLY A 10 32.91 -17.44 3.45
C GLY A 10 32.01 -16.78 4.50
N ARG A 11 32.34 -15.54 4.89
CA ARG A 11 31.51 -14.74 5.81
C ARG A 11 30.13 -14.45 5.25
N GLY A 12 30.02 -14.16 3.95
CA GLY A 12 28.73 -13.97 3.31
C GLY A 12 27.84 -15.21 3.39
N ARG A 13 28.41 -16.42 3.32
CA ARG A 13 27.66 -17.68 3.47
C ARG A 13 27.16 -17.89 4.90
N GLU A 14 27.92 -17.48 5.91
CA GLU A 14 27.47 -17.50 7.30
C GLU A 14 26.28 -16.55 7.50
N LEU A 15 26.37 -15.32 6.97
CA LEU A 15 25.26 -14.37 7.01
C LEU A 15 24.04 -14.87 6.21
N LYS A 16 24.25 -15.50 5.03
CA LYS A 16 23.20 -16.16 4.25
C LYS A 16 22.47 -17.19 5.10
N ALA A 17 23.18 -18.10 5.75
CA ALA A 17 22.58 -19.17 6.56
C ALA A 17 21.77 -18.61 7.73
N ARG A 18 22.30 -17.59 8.43
CA ARG A 18 21.59 -16.90 9.50
C ARG A 18 20.31 -16.23 8.99
N LEU A 19 20.39 -15.46 7.91
CA LEU A 19 19.25 -14.73 7.35
C LEU A 19 18.19 -15.68 6.80
N GLN A 20 18.60 -16.77 6.14
CA GLN A 20 17.71 -17.83 5.68
C GLN A 20 16.88 -18.41 6.83
N SER A 21 17.53 -18.79 7.93
CA SER A 21 16.84 -19.33 9.11
C SER A 21 15.81 -18.35 9.69
N MET A 22 16.11 -17.04 9.67
CA MET A 22 15.19 -16.01 10.18
C MET A 22 13.99 -15.80 9.25
N LEU A 23 14.21 -15.80 7.93
CA LEU A 23 13.14 -15.63 6.94
C LEU A 23 12.19 -16.84 6.93
N GLU A 24 12.73 -18.05 6.97
CA GLU A 24 11.93 -19.29 7.03
C GLU A 24 11.07 -19.34 8.31
N LYS A 25 11.60 -18.91 9.45
CA LYS A 25 10.83 -18.78 10.70
C LYS A 25 9.67 -17.79 10.61
N GLN A 26 9.73 -16.82 9.70
CA GLN A 26 8.64 -15.89 9.42
C GLN A 26 7.68 -16.40 8.32
N GLY A 27 7.85 -17.66 7.87
CA GLY A 27 6.98 -18.27 6.86
C GLY A 27 7.34 -17.90 5.43
N GLU A 28 8.52 -17.32 5.19
CA GLU A 28 8.99 -17.04 3.83
C GLU A 28 9.56 -18.30 3.16
N LEU A 29 9.36 -18.42 1.84
CA LEU A 29 9.89 -19.54 1.05
C LEU A 29 11.24 -19.15 0.46
N VAL A 30 12.33 -19.66 1.06
CA VAL A 30 13.68 -19.46 0.55
C VAL A 30 14.04 -20.58 -0.44
N LEU A 31 14.38 -20.20 -1.67
CA LEU A 31 14.67 -21.11 -2.77
C LEU A 31 16.16 -21.06 -3.13
N GLU A 32 16.65 -22.13 -3.76
CA GLU A 32 17.98 -22.15 -4.38
C GLU A 32 17.82 -22.20 -5.91
N LEU A 33 17.93 -21.04 -6.55
CA LEU A 33 17.79 -20.88 -8.01
C LEU A 33 18.95 -20.06 -8.56
N ALA A 34 19.21 -20.19 -9.86
CA ALA A 34 20.11 -19.29 -10.57
C ALA A 34 19.48 -17.89 -10.68
N VAL A 35 20.31 -16.85 -10.84
CA VAL A 35 19.84 -15.44 -10.85
C VAL A 35 18.81 -15.21 -11.94
N GLU A 36 19.04 -15.74 -13.14
CA GLU A 36 18.19 -15.56 -14.32
C GLU A 36 16.79 -16.15 -14.11
N GLU A 37 16.73 -17.35 -13.51
CA GLU A 37 15.47 -18.01 -13.19
C GLU A 37 14.76 -17.28 -12.05
N ALA A 38 15.47 -17.02 -10.95
CA ALA A 38 14.94 -16.29 -9.80
C ALA A 38 14.39 -14.92 -10.18
N PHE A 39 15.04 -14.21 -11.10
CA PHE A 39 14.60 -12.88 -11.54
C PHE A 39 13.21 -12.92 -12.19
N SER A 40 12.85 -14.04 -12.83
CA SER A 40 11.56 -14.19 -13.50
C SER A 40 10.43 -14.68 -12.60
N CYS A 41 10.76 -15.41 -11.52
CA CYS A 41 9.78 -16.18 -10.77
C CYS A 41 9.80 -15.92 -9.27
N CYS A 42 10.76 -15.17 -8.72
CA CYS A 42 10.80 -14.84 -7.29
C CYS A 42 10.30 -13.43 -7.02
N ASP A 43 9.89 -13.18 -5.78
CA ASP A 43 9.45 -11.86 -5.36
C ASP A 43 10.66 -10.99 -4.95
N ALA A 44 11.74 -11.62 -4.46
CA ALA A 44 12.95 -10.92 -4.06
C ALA A 44 14.26 -11.71 -4.24
N LEU A 45 15.33 -10.99 -4.58
CA LEU A 45 16.70 -11.48 -4.66
C LEU A 45 17.60 -10.67 -3.72
N ILE A 46 18.35 -11.35 -2.86
CA ILE A 46 19.23 -10.71 -1.87
C ILE A 46 20.67 -11.15 -2.13
N PHE A 47 21.53 -10.20 -2.44
CA PHE A 47 22.95 -10.43 -2.70
C PHE A 47 23.79 -10.02 -1.50
N ILE A 48 24.56 -10.96 -0.93
CA ILE A 48 25.47 -10.74 0.20
C ILE A 48 26.90 -10.72 -0.33
N GLY A 49 27.53 -9.54 -0.27
CA GLY A 49 28.87 -9.28 -0.78
C GLY A 49 28.96 -7.89 -1.43
N ALA A 50 29.93 -7.70 -2.32
CA ALA A 50 30.11 -6.43 -3.00
C ALA A 50 28.92 -6.08 -3.91
N THR A 51 28.34 -4.90 -3.74
CA THR A 51 27.18 -4.40 -4.51
C THR A 51 27.37 -4.51 -6.03
N GLY A 52 28.60 -4.30 -6.53
CA GLY A 52 28.91 -4.44 -7.95
C GLY A 52 28.69 -5.83 -8.53
N ILE A 53 28.66 -6.89 -7.71
CA ILE A 53 28.30 -8.24 -8.16
C ILE A 53 26.79 -8.30 -8.43
N ALA A 54 25.97 -7.81 -7.50
CA ALA A 54 24.52 -7.75 -7.66
C ALA A 54 24.14 -6.97 -8.93
N VAL A 55 24.69 -5.76 -9.10
CA VAL A 55 24.42 -4.90 -10.25
C VAL A 55 24.79 -5.58 -11.57
N ARG A 56 25.98 -6.15 -11.68
CA ARG A 56 26.42 -6.81 -12.93
C ARG A 56 25.59 -8.04 -13.27
N ARG A 57 25.13 -8.80 -12.26
CA ARG A 57 24.29 -9.98 -12.45
C ARG A 57 22.89 -9.63 -12.92
N ILE A 58 22.28 -8.58 -12.35
CA ILE A 58 20.90 -8.22 -12.69
C ILE A 58 20.82 -7.31 -13.91
N ALA A 59 21.85 -6.53 -14.24
CA ALA A 59 21.80 -5.52 -15.31
C ALA A 59 21.27 -6.04 -16.67
N PRO A 60 21.61 -7.26 -17.15
CA PRO A 60 21.05 -7.80 -18.40
C PRO A 60 19.57 -8.19 -18.32
N LEU A 61 19.02 -8.30 -17.10
CA LEU A 61 17.69 -8.82 -16.81
C LEU A 61 16.67 -7.72 -16.48
N VAL A 62 17.15 -6.54 -16.07
CA VAL A 62 16.30 -5.39 -15.69
C VAL A 62 15.44 -4.97 -16.87
N ARG A 63 14.12 -4.87 -16.66
CA ARG A 63 13.15 -4.45 -17.68
C ARG A 63 12.34 -3.27 -17.20
N ASP A 64 11.56 -3.45 -16.14
CA ASP A 64 10.63 -2.45 -15.65
C ASP A 64 10.27 -2.66 -14.17
N LYS A 65 10.26 -1.57 -13.38
CA LYS A 65 10.03 -1.57 -11.91
C LYS A 65 8.70 -2.18 -11.41
N PHE A 66 7.75 -2.45 -12.31
CA PHE A 66 6.46 -3.07 -11.97
C PHE A 66 6.46 -4.59 -12.19
N GLN A 67 7.43 -5.12 -12.92
CA GLN A 67 7.58 -6.54 -13.20
C GLN A 67 8.85 -7.11 -12.56
N ASP A 68 9.90 -6.30 -12.49
CA ASP A 68 11.18 -6.69 -11.91
C ASP A 68 11.02 -6.94 -10.39
N PRO A 69 11.62 -8.02 -9.85
CA PRO A 69 11.53 -8.35 -8.44
C PRO A 69 12.26 -7.33 -7.57
N ALA A 70 12.00 -7.38 -6.27
CA ALA A 70 12.82 -6.65 -5.31
C ALA A 70 14.27 -7.16 -5.36
N VAL A 71 15.25 -6.26 -5.50
CA VAL A 71 16.66 -6.64 -5.38
C VAL A 71 17.34 -5.86 -4.28
N LEU A 72 17.97 -6.59 -3.36
CA LEU A 72 18.72 -6.06 -2.24
C LEU A 72 20.20 -6.44 -2.33
N SER A 73 21.06 -5.56 -1.82
CA SER A 73 22.48 -5.84 -1.62
C SER A 73 22.88 -5.58 -0.18
N MET A 74 23.63 -6.52 0.38
CA MET A 74 24.09 -6.47 1.76
C MET A 74 25.60 -6.69 1.79
N ASP A 75 26.32 -5.97 2.64
CA ASP A 75 27.72 -6.30 2.88
C ASP A 75 27.85 -7.57 3.73
N GLU A 76 28.99 -8.25 3.62
CA GLU A 76 29.22 -9.53 4.31
C GLU A 76 29.31 -9.43 5.85
N LEU A 77 29.42 -8.21 6.39
CA LEU A 77 29.36 -7.97 7.84
C LEU A 77 27.93 -7.65 8.31
N GLY A 78 26.97 -7.56 7.40
CA GLY A 78 25.59 -7.23 7.70
C GLY A 78 25.41 -5.82 8.26
N ARG A 79 26.25 -4.85 7.85
CA ARG A 79 26.15 -3.46 8.33
C ARG A 79 25.08 -2.67 7.60
N HIS A 80 24.90 -2.92 6.30
CA HIS A 80 23.94 -2.21 5.47
C HIS A 80 23.09 -3.19 4.66
N CYS A 81 21.80 -2.86 4.52
CA CYS A 81 20.89 -3.50 3.60
C CYS A 81 20.42 -2.45 2.57
N ILE A 82 20.95 -2.52 1.36
CA ILE A 82 20.76 -1.52 0.32
C ILE A 82 19.65 -1.98 -0.62
N SER A 83 18.64 -1.15 -0.79
CA SER A 83 17.60 -1.34 -1.81
C SER A 83 18.16 -0.96 -3.20
N LEU A 84 18.32 -1.94 -4.09
CA LEU A 84 18.93 -1.73 -5.41
C LEU A 84 17.93 -1.59 -6.55
N LEU A 85 16.88 -2.41 -6.57
CA LEU A 85 15.91 -2.45 -7.67
C LEU A 85 14.49 -2.64 -7.13
N SER A 86 13.53 -2.01 -7.81
CA SER A 86 12.10 -2.09 -7.51
C SER A 86 11.73 -1.68 -6.07
N GLY A 87 12.32 -0.55 -5.62
CA GLY A 87 12.16 0.04 -4.29
C GLY A 87 10.72 0.07 -3.73
N HIS A 88 9.84 0.88 -4.34
CA HIS A 88 8.46 1.02 -3.86
C HIS A 88 7.56 -0.14 -4.32
N VAL A 89 7.32 -0.24 -5.64
CA VAL A 89 6.30 -1.15 -6.19
C VAL A 89 6.70 -2.61 -6.04
N GLY A 90 7.96 -2.96 -6.29
CA GLY A 90 8.47 -4.31 -6.05
C GLY A 90 8.72 -4.63 -4.58
N GLY A 91 8.68 -3.63 -3.69
CA GLY A 91 8.79 -3.83 -2.24
C GLY A 91 10.21 -3.96 -1.71
N ALA A 92 11.24 -3.59 -2.48
CA ALA A 92 12.62 -3.65 -2.01
C ALA A 92 12.89 -2.71 -0.82
N ASN A 93 12.25 -1.54 -0.73
CA ASN A 93 12.48 -0.62 0.38
C ASN A 93 11.96 -1.20 1.71
N LEU A 94 10.70 -1.67 1.70
CA LEU A 94 10.10 -2.34 2.85
C LEU A 94 10.90 -3.59 3.25
N MET A 95 11.38 -4.36 2.27
CA MET A 95 12.18 -5.54 2.55
C MET A 95 13.56 -5.18 3.11
N ALA A 96 14.21 -4.11 2.62
CA ALA A 96 15.47 -3.63 3.14
C ALA A 96 15.35 -3.22 4.60
N GLU A 97 14.31 -2.45 4.97
CA GLU A 97 14.02 -2.07 6.36
C GLU A 97 13.74 -3.29 7.25
N ARG A 98 12.91 -4.21 6.76
CA ARG A 98 12.55 -5.43 7.48
C ARG A 98 13.77 -6.31 7.74
N ILE A 99 14.63 -6.53 6.75
CA ILE A 99 15.85 -7.32 6.90
C ILE A 99 16.87 -6.60 7.78
N ALA A 100 17.03 -5.29 7.59
CA ALA A 100 17.91 -4.48 8.41
C ALA A 100 17.54 -4.56 9.90
N GLY A 101 16.26 -4.41 10.23
CA GLY A 101 15.75 -4.57 11.59
C GLY A 101 15.96 -5.98 12.17
N MET A 102 15.91 -7.02 11.35
CA MET A 102 16.16 -8.40 11.80
C MET A 102 17.61 -8.63 12.20
N ILE A 103 18.57 -8.13 11.41
CA ILE A 103 19.98 -8.46 11.61
C ILE A 103 20.78 -7.35 12.32
N GLY A 104 20.15 -6.20 12.58
CA GLY A 104 20.81 -5.01 13.12
C GLY A 104 21.64 -4.25 12.09
N ALA A 105 21.27 -4.32 10.81
CA ALA A 105 21.88 -3.52 9.76
C ALA A 105 21.18 -2.16 9.64
N GLU A 106 21.79 -1.23 8.90
CA GLU A 106 21.19 0.02 8.45
C GLU A 106 20.53 -0.18 7.08
N ALA A 107 19.25 0.18 6.94
CA ALA A 107 18.58 0.18 5.64
C ALA A 107 18.99 1.43 4.84
N VAL A 108 19.48 1.22 3.61
CA VAL A 108 19.89 2.31 2.72
C VAL A 108 18.89 2.42 1.57
N ILE A 109 18.06 3.46 1.61
CA ILE A 109 17.00 3.74 0.63
C ILE A 109 17.31 5.07 -0.08
N SER A 110 17.41 5.05 -1.41
CA SER A 110 17.77 6.22 -2.21
C SER A 110 16.61 6.80 -3.04
N THR A 111 15.42 6.18 -3.00
CA THR A 111 14.29 6.60 -3.85
C THR A 111 13.67 7.91 -3.37
N ALA A 112 13.66 8.94 -4.22
CA ALA A 112 13.13 10.27 -3.90
C ALA A 112 11.69 10.27 -3.38
N THR A 113 10.79 9.44 -3.92
CA THR A 113 9.38 9.39 -3.45
C THR A 113 9.22 8.88 -2.02
N ASP A 114 10.17 8.13 -1.47
CA ASP A 114 10.16 7.73 -0.04
C ASP A 114 10.81 8.79 0.85
N LEU A 115 11.91 9.39 0.40
CA LEU A 115 12.62 10.43 1.15
C LEU A 115 11.74 11.67 1.40
N TYR A 116 10.75 11.93 0.52
CA TYR A 116 9.84 13.07 0.64
C TYR A 116 8.44 12.73 1.18
N HIS A 117 8.17 11.47 1.54
CA HIS A 117 6.83 11.02 1.98
C HIS A 117 5.68 11.58 1.12
N LEU A 118 5.86 11.68 -0.20
CA LEU A 118 4.84 12.20 -1.13
C LEU A 118 3.90 11.09 -1.59
N PHE A 119 2.67 11.44 -1.93
CA PHE A 119 1.73 10.47 -2.51
C PHE A 119 2.36 9.73 -3.70
N ALA A 120 2.42 8.40 -3.61
CA ALA A 120 2.94 7.54 -4.66
C ALA A 120 1.77 6.85 -5.37
N VAL A 121 1.44 7.31 -6.58
CA VAL A 121 0.31 6.79 -7.36
C VAL A 121 0.42 5.29 -7.62
N ASP A 122 1.63 4.80 -7.83
CA ASP A 122 1.87 3.38 -8.08
C ASP A 122 1.63 2.52 -6.83
N LEU A 123 1.97 3.03 -5.64
CA LEU A 123 1.72 2.33 -4.37
C LEU A 123 0.23 2.34 -4.06
N PHE A 124 -0.42 3.50 -4.20
CA PHE A 124 -1.87 3.62 -4.06
C PHE A 124 -2.62 2.67 -4.98
N ALA A 125 -2.20 2.57 -6.25
CA ALA A 125 -2.77 1.62 -7.20
C ALA A 125 -2.56 0.17 -6.75
N LYS A 126 -1.34 -0.20 -6.31
CA LYS A 126 -1.03 -1.55 -5.82
C LYS A 126 -1.90 -1.95 -4.62
N GLU A 127 -1.94 -1.11 -3.58
CA GLU A 127 -2.66 -1.40 -2.32
C GLU A 127 -4.18 -1.48 -2.52
N ASN A 128 -4.72 -0.74 -3.49
CA ASN A 128 -6.14 -0.74 -3.81
C ASN A 128 -6.51 -1.66 -4.99
N ALA A 129 -5.57 -2.51 -5.46
CA ALA A 129 -5.76 -3.39 -6.60
C ALA A 129 -6.29 -2.68 -7.86
N LEU A 130 -5.70 -1.53 -8.19
CA LEU A 130 -6.04 -0.69 -9.34
C LEU A 130 -5.06 -0.93 -10.49
N TRP A 131 -5.60 -0.95 -11.70
CA TRP A 131 -4.85 -0.93 -12.94
C TRP A 131 -4.50 0.51 -13.34
N ILE A 132 -3.24 0.75 -13.69
CA ILE A 132 -2.75 2.05 -14.15
C ILE A 132 -2.82 2.08 -15.68
N THR A 133 -3.68 2.94 -16.25
CA THR A 133 -3.87 2.97 -17.72
C THR A 133 -2.71 3.60 -18.48
N ASP A 134 -2.04 4.60 -17.90
CA ASP A 134 -0.95 5.31 -18.53
C ASP A 134 0.23 5.50 -17.58
N ARG A 135 1.28 4.72 -17.82
CA ARG A 135 2.53 4.77 -17.03
C ARG A 135 3.33 6.05 -17.27
N VAL A 136 3.23 6.66 -18.45
CA VAL A 136 3.88 7.93 -18.76
C VAL A 136 3.22 9.04 -17.95
N LEU A 137 1.89 9.04 -17.89
CA LEU A 137 1.15 10.01 -17.09
C LEU A 137 1.34 9.81 -15.58
N ALA A 138 1.41 8.56 -15.09
CA ALA A 138 1.79 8.27 -13.71
C ALA A 138 3.18 8.83 -13.33
N ARG A 139 4.16 8.73 -14.24
CA ARG A 139 5.48 9.35 -14.07
C ARG A 139 5.40 10.88 -14.07
N LYS A 140 4.59 11.48 -14.96
CA LYS A 140 4.36 12.94 -14.99
C LYS A 140 3.73 13.44 -13.69
N ILE A 141 2.74 12.72 -13.15
CA ILE A 141 2.12 13.01 -11.84
C ILE A 141 3.16 12.93 -10.74
N SER A 142 3.95 11.86 -10.68
CA SER A 142 5.02 11.70 -9.69
C SER A 142 6.02 12.86 -9.75
N ALA A 143 6.44 13.27 -10.96
CA ALA A 143 7.33 14.40 -11.16
C ALA A 143 6.70 15.75 -10.79
N ALA A 144 5.39 15.91 -10.99
CA ALA A 144 4.67 17.12 -10.61
C ALA A 144 4.54 17.24 -9.09
N LEU A 145 4.24 16.14 -8.40
CA LEU A 145 4.21 16.08 -6.94
C LEU A 145 5.57 16.43 -6.33
N LEU A 146 6.67 15.95 -6.92
CA LEU A 146 8.04 16.31 -6.52
C LEU A 146 8.35 17.81 -6.68
N ARG A 147 7.65 18.51 -7.58
CA ARG A 147 7.74 19.97 -7.75
C ARG A 147 6.75 20.75 -6.87
N GLY A 148 6.04 20.07 -5.96
CA GLY A 148 5.03 20.68 -5.10
C GLY A 148 3.72 21.04 -5.80
N VAL A 149 3.46 20.50 -6.99
CA VAL A 149 2.21 20.74 -7.72
C VAL A 149 1.10 19.86 -7.15
N SER A 150 -0.01 20.47 -6.76
CA SER A 150 -1.19 19.73 -6.29
C SER A 150 -1.92 19.04 -7.45
N ILE A 151 -2.40 17.82 -7.23
CA ILE A 151 -3.03 16.98 -8.25
C ILE A 151 -4.52 16.78 -7.91
N GLY A 152 -5.39 16.95 -8.91
CA GLY A 152 -6.81 16.74 -8.72
C GLY A 152 -7.10 15.24 -8.56
N PHE A 153 -7.97 14.87 -7.62
CA PHE A 153 -8.37 13.49 -7.39
C PHE A 153 -9.89 13.37 -7.40
N CYS A 154 -10.42 12.43 -8.19
CA CYS A 154 -11.82 12.03 -8.14
C CYS A 154 -11.96 10.50 -8.13
N SER A 155 -13.08 10.02 -7.59
CA SER A 155 -13.38 8.60 -7.49
C SER A 155 -14.88 8.38 -7.59
N ASP A 156 -15.29 7.40 -8.41
CA ASP A 156 -16.68 6.91 -8.42
C ASP A 156 -16.98 6.00 -7.21
N PHE A 157 -15.97 5.67 -6.42
CA PHE A 157 -16.02 4.75 -5.27
C PHE A 157 -15.74 5.46 -3.94
N PRO A 158 -16.28 4.92 -2.82
CA PRO A 158 -15.97 5.43 -1.48
C PRO A 158 -14.47 5.44 -1.20
N VAL A 159 -14.01 6.52 -0.57
CA VAL A 159 -12.63 6.70 -0.11
C VAL A 159 -12.67 6.76 1.42
N GLU A 160 -12.03 5.80 2.06
CA GLU A 160 -11.79 5.75 3.50
C GLU A 160 -10.47 6.48 3.83
N GLY A 161 -10.46 7.24 4.92
CA GLY A 161 -9.32 8.06 5.34
C GLY A 161 -9.30 9.47 4.75
N GLU A 162 -8.29 10.25 5.13
CA GLU A 162 -8.07 11.59 4.57
C GLU A 162 -7.28 11.52 3.26
N LEU A 163 -7.57 12.43 2.33
CA LEU A 163 -6.73 12.60 1.15
C LEU A 163 -5.33 13.11 1.57
N PRO A 164 -4.25 12.62 0.94
CA PRO A 164 -2.91 13.20 1.05
C PRO A 164 -2.95 14.70 0.71
N GLY A 165 -2.12 15.50 1.39
CA GLY A 165 -2.16 16.97 1.25
C GLY A 165 -1.79 17.48 -0.15
N GLU A 166 -1.16 16.64 -0.97
CA GLU A 166 -0.82 16.92 -2.37
C GLU A 166 -1.99 16.66 -3.33
N LEU A 167 -3.03 15.97 -2.85
CA LEU A 167 -4.24 15.70 -3.59
C LEU A 167 -5.37 16.61 -3.10
N TYR A 168 -6.13 17.16 -4.03
CA TYR A 168 -7.35 17.89 -3.71
C TYR A 168 -8.54 17.23 -4.41
N ARG A 169 -9.71 17.26 -3.77
CA ARG A 169 -10.92 16.73 -4.39
C ARG A 169 -11.27 17.56 -5.62
N ALA A 170 -11.46 16.89 -6.75
CA ALA A 170 -11.86 17.50 -8.00
C ALA A 170 -13.16 16.87 -8.49
N GLU A 171 -13.98 17.67 -9.18
CA GLU A 171 -15.18 17.16 -9.82
C GLU A 171 -14.84 16.49 -11.15
N LYS A 172 -15.51 15.38 -11.46
CA LYS A 172 -15.29 14.63 -12.71
C LYS A 172 -15.51 15.50 -13.95
N ARG A 173 -16.47 16.44 -13.89
CA ARG A 173 -16.78 17.40 -14.96
C ARG A 173 -15.65 18.40 -15.21
N GLU A 174 -14.98 18.88 -14.16
CA GLU A 174 -13.86 19.82 -14.27
C GLU A 174 -12.64 19.16 -14.92
N ILE A 175 -12.40 17.89 -14.57
CA ILE A 175 -11.36 17.06 -15.17
C ILE A 175 -11.66 16.82 -16.65
N ALA A 176 -12.90 16.44 -16.98
CA ALA A 176 -13.32 16.23 -18.37
C ALA A 176 -13.23 17.51 -19.22
N ALA A 177 -13.51 18.68 -18.63
CA ALA A 177 -13.39 19.97 -19.31
C ALA A 177 -11.94 20.45 -19.51
N GLY A 178 -10.93 19.70 -19.06
CA GLY A 178 -9.52 20.06 -19.21
C GLY A 178 -9.10 21.29 -18.40
N GLN A 179 -9.93 21.73 -17.44
CA GLN A 179 -9.68 22.93 -16.63
C GLN A 179 -8.59 22.73 -15.57
N LYS A 180 -8.09 21.49 -15.40
CA LYS A 180 -7.04 21.13 -14.43
C LYS A 180 -5.83 20.50 -15.12
N ALA A 181 -4.64 20.96 -14.73
CA ALA A 181 -3.39 20.64 -15.42
C ALA A 181 -2.97 19.16 -15.33
N LEU A 182 -3.21 18.49 -14.20
CA LEU A 182 -2.98 17.06 -13.97
C LEU A 182 -3.97 16.51 -12.94
N SER A 183 -4.51 15.32 -13.17
CA SER A 183 -5.49 14.71 -12.27
C SER A 183 -5.43 13.18 -12.27
N ILE A 184 -6.07 12.56 -11.27
CA ILE A 184 -6.25 11.13 -11.09
C ILE A 184 -7.75 10.86 -10.95
N ALA A 185 -8.26 9.89 -11.71
CA ALA A 185 -9.64 9.43 -11.61
C ALA A 185 -9.68 7.93 -11.35
N VAL A 186 -10.34 7.51 -10.27
CA VAL A 186 -10.65 6.10 -10.01
C VAL A 186 -12.05 5.79 -10.53
N THR A 187 -12.14 5.06 -11.64
CA THR A 187 -13.41 4.84 -12.36
C THR A 187 -13.40 3.52 -13.13
N LEU A 188 -14.59 2.95 -13.34
CA LEU A 188 -14.81 1.86 -14.30
C LEU A 188 -15.05 2.37 -15.72
N SER A 189 -15.28 3.67 -15.87
CA SER A 189 -15.76 4.23 -17.13
C SER A 189 -14.65 4.31 -18.18
N ASP A 190 -14.97 3.84 -19.38
CA ASP A 190 -14.12 3.96 -20.57
C ASP A 190 -14.16 5.37 -21.20
N ALA A 191 -15.11 6.22 -20.77
CA ALA A 191 -15.31 7.57 -21.28
C ALA A 191 -14.02 8.38 -21.31
N GLU A 192 -13.88 9.21 -22.34
CA GLU A 192 -12.73 10.09 -22.49
C GLU A 192 -12.66 11.07 -21.31
N LEU A 193 -11.56 10.97 -20.58
CA LEU A 193 -11.13 11.96 -19.61
C LEU A 193 -10.08 12.82 -20.30
N GLY A 194 -10.03 14.12 -20.01
CA GLY A 194 -9.07 15.03 -20.63
C GLY A 194 -7.63 14.49 -20.55
N GLY A 195 -6.80 14.74 -21.58
CA GLY A 195 -5.49 14.09 -21.77
C GLY A 195 -4.43 14.28 -20.68
N SER A 196 -4.76 14.99 -19.60
CA SER A 196 -3.97 15.16 -18.39
C SER A 196 -4.48 14.37 -17.18
N CYS A 197 -5.50 13.51 -17.35
CA CYS A 197 -6.09 12.69 -16.31
C CYS A 197 -5.59 11.25 -16.36
N LEU A 198 -4.91 10.80 -15.30
CA LEU A 198 -4.57 9.41 -15.12
C LEU A 198 -5.78 8.64 -14.61
N ARG A 199 -6.24 7.69 -15.43
CA ARG A 199 -7.29 6.76 -15.03
C ARG A 199 -6.67 5.58 -14.27
N LEU A 200 -7.24 5.29 -13.10
CA LEU A 200 -6.96 4.10 -12.32
C LEU A 200 -8.24 3.24 -12.30
N ILE A 201 -8.13 2.00 -12.74
CA ILE A 201 -9.29 1.11 -12.92
C ILE A 201 -9.29 0.03 -11.85
N PRO A 202 -10.27 -0.02 -10.93
CA PRO A 202 -10.34 -1.09 -9.95
C PRO A 202 -10.55 -2.46 -10.61
N ARG A 203 -9.73 -3.45 -10.24
CA ARG A 203 -9.88 -4.84 -10.73
C ARG A 203 -10.93 -5.61 -9.92
N CYS A 204 -12.18 -5.13 -9.98
CA CYS A 204 -13.25 -5.55 -9.09
C CYS A 204 -14.43 -6.26 -9.77
N LEU A 205 -14.34 -6.55 -11.07
CA LEU A 205 -15.39 -7.21 -11.83
C LEU A 205 -15.08 -8.68 -12.09
N SER A 206 -16.11 -9.51 -12.04
CA SER A 206 -16.08 -10.89 -12.52
C SER A 206 -16.98 -11.04 -13.73
N LEU A 207 -16.42 -11.57 -14.82
CA LEU A 207 -17.12 -11.83 -16.07
C LEU A 207 -17.60 -13.28 -16.10
N GLY A 208 -18.91 -13.46 -16.02
CA GLY A 208 -19.55 -14.75 -16.24
C GLY A 208 -19.72 -15.04 -17.73
N VAL A 209 -19.17 -16.16 -18.21
CA VAL A 209 -19.18 -16.52 -19.63
C VAL A 209 -19.92 -17.82 -19.86
N GLY A 210 -20.89 -17.78 -20.77
CA GLY A 210 -21.47 -18.94 -21.42
C GLY A 210 -21.32 -18.84 -22.93
N CYS A 211 -21.03 -19.95 -23.61
CA CYS A 211 -20.91 -19.96 -25.07
C CYS A 211 -21.27 -21.32 -25.66
N ARG A 212 -21.54 -21.37 -26.97
CA ARG A 212 -21.60 -22.63 -27.73
C ARG A 212 -20.22 -23.30 -27.76
N ARG A 213 -20.19 -24.63 -27.88
CA ARG A 213 -18.95 -25.39 -27.94
C ARG A 213 -18.19 -25.07 -29.23
N GLY A 214 -16.88 -24.88 -29.15
CA GLY A 214 -16.02 -24.64 -30.31
C GLY A 214 -16.24 -23.27 -30.97
N ILE A 215 -16.70 -22.29 -30.20
CA ILE A 215 -16.81 -20.92 -30.72
C ILE A 215 -15.41 -20.36 -30.99
N ALA A 216 -15.27 -19.56 -32.06
CA ALA A 216 -14.01 -18.89 -32.33
C ALA A 216 -13.68 -17.88 -31.20
N PRO A 217 -12.42 -17.81 -30.73
CA PRO A 217 -11.99 -16.81 -29.75
C PRO A 217 -12.33 -15.38 -30.17
N GLU A 218 -12.26 -15.07 -31.46
CA GLU A 218 -12.59 -13.78 -32.06
C GLU A 218 -14.05 -13.40 -31.81
N THR A 219 -14.98 -14.33 -31.99
CA THR A 219 -16.40 -14.08 -31.75
C THR A 219 -16.68 -13.78 -30.28
N LEU A 220 -15.96 -14.43 -29.36
CA LEU A 220 -16.11 -14.16 -27.93
C LEU A 220 -15.51 -12.79 -27.56
N ARG A 221 -14.37 -12.42 -28.15
CA ARG A 221 -13.72 -11.12 -27.97
C ARG A 221 -14.60 -9.97 -28.49
N GLU A 222 -15.15 -10.11 -29.70
CA GLU A 222 -16.08 -9.12 -30.27
C GLU A 222 -17.32 -8.97 -29.40
N ALA A 223 -17.89 -10.07 -28.91
CA ALA A 223 -19.03 -10.03 -28.00
C ALA A 223 -18.68 -9.31 -26.68
N LEU A 224 -17.49 -9.54 -26.12
CA LEU A 224 -17.04 -8.82 -24.93
C LEU A 224 -16.85 -7.33 -25.20
N GLN A 225 -16.17 -6.97 -26.29
CA GLN A 225 -15.94 -5.57 -26.66
C GLN A 225 -17.26 -4.83 -26.84
N GLN A 226 -18.22 -5.41 -27.55
CA GLN A 226 -19.56 -4.85 -27.71
C GLN A 226 -20.28 -4.73 -26.36
N PHE A 227 -20.22 -5.77 -25.53
CA PHE A 227 -20.86 -5.79 -24.22
C PHE A 227 -20.33 -4.70 -23.28
N LEU A 228 -19.02 -4.48 -23.28
CA LEU A 228 -18.38 -3.45 -22.47
C LEU A 228 -18.63 -2.04 -23.02
N SER A 229 -18.53 -1.84 -24.34
CA SER A 229 -18.70 -0.51 -24.97
C SER A 229 -20.13 0.01 -24.84
N GLU A 230 -21.14 -0.86 -24.98
CA GLU A 230 -22.55 -0.51 -24.74
C GLU A 230 -22.82 0.03 -23.33
N ARG A 231 -21.92 -0.26 -22.38
CA ARG A 231 -22.03 0.09 -20.95
C ARG A 231 -20.97 1.09 -20.50
N GLY A 232 -20.06 1.45 -21.40
CA GLY A 232 -18.92 2.30 -21.13
C GLY A 232 -18.01 1.79 -20.01
N ILE A 233 -17.73 0.47 -19.98
CA ILE A 233 -16.92 -0.17 -18.92
C ILE A 233 -15.55 -0.58 -19.48
N CYS A 234 -14.47 -0.25 -18.77
CA CYS A 234 -13.13 -0.69 -19.12
C CYS A 234 -12.93 -2.20 -18.90
N ALA A 235 -12.29 -2.87 -19.87
CA ALA A 235 -12.00 -4.30 -19.79
C ALA A 235 -11.02 -4.64 -18.65
N GLU A 236 -10.11 -3.73 -18.30
CA GLU A 236 -9.11 -3.91 -17.24
C GLU A 236 -9.72 -4.04 -15.83
N ALA A 237 -10.99 -3.67 -15.68
CA ALA A 237 -11.72 -3.87 -14.43
C ALA A 237 -12.02 -5.34 -14.14
N ILE A 238 -11.97 -6.21 -15.15
CA ILE A 238 -12.22 -7.65 -15.01
C ILE A 238 -11.01 -8.30 -14.32
N SER A 239 -11.20 -8.82 -13.12
CA SER A 239 -10.20 -9.60 -12.38
C SER A 239 -10.38 -11.10 -12.51
N ALA A 240 -11.59 -11.55 -12.82
CA ALA A 240 -11.90 -12.96 -12.99
C ALA A 240 -12.82 -13.20 -14.19
N VAL A 241 -12.62 -14.34 -14.85
CA VAL A 241 -13.54 -14.92 -15.83
C VAL A 241 -14.08 -16.21 -15.21
N ALA A 242 -15.40 -16.39 -15.21
CA ALA A 242 -16.03 -17.51 -14.55
C ALA A 242 -16.97 -18.28 -15.49
N SER A 243 -16.95 -19.61 -15.41
CA SER A 243 -17.85 -20.47 -16.17
C SER A 243 -18.16 -21.79 -15.43
N ILE A 244 -18.94 -22.66 -16.06
CA ILE A 244 -19.21 -24.01 -15.56
C ILE A 244 -18.11 -24.99 -15.94
N GLU A 245 -17.92 -26.06 -15.19
CA GLU A 245 -16.90 -27.08 -15.41
C GLU A 245 -16.91 -27.68 -16.84
N LEU A 246 -18.09 -27.81 -17.46
CA LEU A 246 -18.21 -28.26 -18.87
C LEU A 246 -17.41 -27.38 -19.85
N LYS A 247 -17.03 -26.17 -19.44
CA LYS A 247 -16.30 -25.16 -20.21
C LYS A 247 -14.86 -24.97 -19.76
N LYS A 248 -14.34 -25.80 -18.85
CA LYS A 248 -12.97 -25.69 -18.34
C LYS A 248 -11.87 -25.75 -19.41
N ASN A 249 -12.13 -26.48 -20.50
CA ASN A 249 -11.20 -26.66 -21.61
C ASN A 249 -11.65 -25.92 -22.89
N GLU A 250 -12.55 -24.94 -22.79
CA GLU A 250 -13.01 -24.19 -23.96
C GLU A 250 -11.94 -23.19 -24.42
N PRO A 251 -11.32 -23.35 -25.60
CA PRO A 251 -10.17 -22.53 -26.01
C PRO A 251 -10.48 -21.03 -26.06
N ALA A 252 -11.69 -20.66 -26.47
CA ALA A 252 -12.11 -19.26 -26.52
C ALA A 252 -12.12 -18.59 -25.14
N ILE A 253 -12.55 -19.29 -24.10
CA ILE A 253 -12.62 -18.72 -22.74
C ILE A 253 -11.22 -18.61 -22.13
N LEU A 254 -10.37 -19.62 -22.37
CA LEU A 254 -8.98 -19.60 -21.93
C LEU A 254 -8.21 -18.44 -22.55
N ALA A 255 -8.35 -18.26 -23.88
CA ALA A 255 -7.73 -17.14 -24.60
C ALA A 255 -8.24 -15.78 -24.08
N LEU A 256 -9.54 -15.67 -23.79
CA LEU A 256 -10.11 -14.45 -23.23
C LEU A 256 -9.56 -14.12 -21.84
N ALA A 257 -9.46 -15.12 -20.96
CA ALA A 257 -8.92 -14.93 -19.61
C ALA A 257 -7.45 -14.51 -19.63
N GLU A 258 -6.65 -15.09 -20.53
CA GLU A 258 -5.25 -14.72 -20.76
C GLU A 258 -5.12 -13.27 -21.27
N GLU A 259 -5.91 -12.90 -22.28
CA GLU A 259 -5.93 -11.54 -22.85
C GLU A 259 -6.27 -10.48 -21.78
N LEU A 260 -7.27 -10.76 -20.93
CA LEU A 260 -7.69 -9.89 -19.84
C LEU A 260 -6.75 -9.93 -18.62
N ARG A 261 -5.77 -10.86 -18.61
CA ARG A 261 -4.93 -11.16 -17.43
C ARG A 261 -5.79 -11.38 -16.19
N ALA A 262 -6.86 -12.14 -16.34
CA ALA A 262 -7.87 -12.41 -15.34
C ALA A 262 -7.80 -13.87 -14.90
N GLU A 263 -8.12 -14.13 -13.63
CA GLU A 263 -8.18 -15.50 -13.10
C GLU A 263 -9.34 -16.26 -13.74
N PHE A 264 -9.09 -17.43 -14.33
CA PHE A 264 -10.17 -18.27 -14.84
C PHE A 264 -10.68 -19.23 -13.76
N ARG A 265 -11.95 -19.09 -13.37
CA ARG A 265 -12.63 -19.92 -12.37
C ARG A 265 -13.70 -20.78 -13.02
N VAL A 266 -13.75 -22.03 -12.57
CA VAL A 266 -14.73 -23.01 -13.03
C VAL A 266 -15.49 -23.56 -11.84
N TYR A 267 -16.80 -23.74 -12.02
CA TYR A 267 -17.69 -24.22 -10.98
C TYR A 267 -18.51 -25.41 -11.49
N THR A 268 -18.78 -26.35 -10.60
CA THR A 268 -19.72 -27.45 -10.83
C THR A 268 -21.17 -26.93 -10.93
N ALA A 269 -22.07 -27.76 -11.46
CA ALA A 269 -23.48 -27.40 -11.54
C ALA A 269 -24.10 -27.16 -10.14
N GLU A 270 -23.68 -27.95 -9.15
CA GLU A 270 -24.14 -27.88 -7.76
C GLU A 270 -23.71 -26.55 -7.12
N GLU A 271 -22.42 -26.20 -7.20
CA GLU A 271 -21.90 -24.92 -6.67
C GLU A 271 -22.61 -23.70 -7.29
N LEU A 272 -22.98 -23.77 -8.57
CA LEU A 272 -23.71 -22.70 -9.24
C LEU A 272 -25.18 -22.61 -8.78
N LEU A 273 -25.82 -23.74 -8.46
CA LEU A 273 -27.20 -23.77 -7.97
C LEU A 273 -27.31 -23.20 -6.55
N GLU A 274 -26.28 -23.40 -5.73
CA GLU A 274 -26.17 -22.87 -4.37
C GLU A 274 -25.98 -21.34 -4.30
N GLN A 275 -25.62 -20.69 -5.42
CA GLN A 275 -25.41 -19.24 -5.42
C GLN A 275 -26.71 -18.50 -5.09
N PRO A 276 -26.71 -17.62 -4.07
CA PRO A 276 -27.87 -16.86 -3.68
C PRO A 276 -28.17 -15.78 -4.72
N GLY A 277 -29.43 -15.64 -5.12
CA GLY A 277 -29.87 -14.61 -6.05
C GLY A 277 -31.09 -15.03 -6.86
N GLU A 278 -31.74 -14.04 -7.46
CA GLU A 278 -32.81 -14.26 -8.44
C GLU A 278 -32.19 -14.26 -9.83
N TYR A 279 -32.30 -15.40 -10.53
CA TYR A 279 -31.70 -15.59 -11.84
C TYR A 279 -32.77 -16.01 -12.84
N GLU A 280 -32.77 -15.40 -14.04
CA GLU A 280 -33.67 -15.82 -15.11
C GLU A 280 -33.29 -17.21 -15.62
N ASP A 281 -34.15 -18.19 -15.41
CA ASP A 281 -33.88 -19.58 -15.73
C ASP A 281 -34.15 -19.90 -17.22
N SER A 282 -33.18 -20.50 -17.90
CA SER A 282 -33.34 -20.99 -19.27
C SER A 282 -33.49 -22.51 -19.31
N ALA A 283 -34.68 -22.98 -19.68
CA ALA A 283 -34.99 -24.42 -19.81
C ALA A 283 -34.08 -25.18 -20.80
N PHE A 284 -33.50 -24.51 -21.81
CA PHE A 284 -32.51 -25.11 -22.71
C PHE A 284 -31.15 -25.32 -22.03
N VAL A 285 -30.69 -24.33 -21.26
CA VAL A 285 -29.40 -24.38 -20.55
C VAL A 285 -29.47 -25.38 -19.40
N ARG A 286 -30.59 -25.42 -18.66
CA ARG A 286 -30.83 -26.38 -17.59
C ARG A 286 -30.76 -27.83 -18.08
N ARG A 287 -31.36 -28.14 -19.24
CA ARG A 287 -31.31 -29.48 -19.84
C ARG A 287 -29.89 -29.92 -20.23
N THR A 288 -29.01 -28.98 -20.55
CA THR A 288 -27.65 -29.28 -21.04
C THR A 288 -26.61 -29.28 -19.92
N THR A 289 -26.80 -28.43 -18.91
CA THR A 289 -25.77 -28.12 -17.91
C THR A 289 -26.20 -28.40 -16.47
N GLY A 290 -27.47 -28.76 -16.25
CA GLY A 290 -28.08 -28.82 -14.92
C GLY A 290 -28.48 -27.46 -14.35
N VAL A 291 -27.99 -26.35 -14.92
CA VAL A 291 -28.16 -24.99 -14.40
C VAL A 291 -28.86 -24.09 -15.42
N GLY A 292 -29.87 -23.32 -15.00
CA GLY A 292 -30.64 -22.45 -15.91
C GLY A 292 -29.89 -21.21 -16.42
N ASN A 293 -28.95 -20.70 -15.62
CA ASN A 293 -28.28 -19.44 -15.87
C ASN A 293 -26.80 -19.50 -15.43
N VAL A 294 -26.00 -20.18 -16.24
CA VAL A 294 -24.57 -20.39 -15.95
C VAL A 294 -23.80 -19.07 -15.83
N CYS A 295 -23.99 -18.11 -16.74
CA CYS A 295 -23.16 -16.90 -16.76
C CYS A 295 -23.39 -16.01 -15.53
N GLU A 296 -24.63 -15.72 -15.13
CA GLU A 296 -24.85 -14.89 -13.94
C GLU A 296 -24.41 -15.59 -12.66
N ARG A 297 -24.74 -16.88 -12.51
CA ARG A 297 -24.33 -17.66 -11.33
C ARG A 297 -22.82 -17.78 -11.22
N ALA A 298 -22.13 -18.00 -12.34
CA ALA A 298 -20.66 -18.08 -12.35
C ALA A 298 -20.03 -16.73 -12.02
N ALA A 299 -20.57 -15.62 -12.54
CA ALA A 299 -20.13 -14.28 -12.14
C ALA A 299 -20.35 -14.08 -10.62
N ALA A 300 -21.56 -14.39 -10.14
CA ALA A 300 -21.96 -14.21 -8.75
C ALA A 300 -21.12 -15.03 -7.75
N ALA A 301 -20.69 -16.22 -8.17
CA ALA A 301 -19.84 -17.12 -7.38
C ALA A 301 -18.44 -16.52 -7.09
N VAL A 302 -18.01 -15.53 -7.88
CA VAL A 302 -16.79 -14.77 -7.60
C VAL A 302 -17.11 -13.56 -6.73
N PHE A 303 -18.07 -12.73 -7.16
CA PHE A 303 -18.51 -11.54 -6.42
C PHE A 303 -20.04 -11.48 -6.39
N PRO A 304 -20.66 -11.21 -5.22
CA PRO A 304 -22.10 -11.44 -5.04
C PRO A 304 -23.02 -10.42 -5.71
N GLU A 305 -22.54 -9.20 -6.00
CA GLU A 305 -23.39 -8.14 -6.56
C GLU A 305 -23.40 -8.23 -8.08
N ILE A 306 -24.53 -8.59 -8.69
CA ILE A 306 -24.71 -8.51 -10.15
C ILE A 306 -24.75 -7.04 -10.57
N LEU A 307 -23.78 -6.65 -11.39
CA LEU A 307 -23.71 -5.31 -12.01
C LEU A 307 -24.45 -5.29 -13.34
N VAL A 308 -24.32 -6.38 -14.12
CA VAL A 308 -24.94 -6.51 -15.43
C VAL A 308 -25.52 -7.90 -15.57
N HIS A 309 -26.84 -7.94 -15.78
CA HIS A 309 -27.57 -9.17 -16.06
C HIS A 309 -27.16 -9.80 -17.41
N LYS A 310 -27.53 -11.08 -17.55
CA LYS A 310 -27.26 -11.91 -18.72
C LYS A 310 -27.63 -11.20 -20.01
N THR A 311 -26.63 -10.94 -20.83
CA THR A 311 -26.78 -10.37 -22.16
C THR A 311 -26.38 -11.40 -23.20
N ARG A 312 -27.20 -11.57 -24.25
CA ARG A 312 -27.01 -12.58 -25.28
C ARG A 312 -26.45 -11.96 -26.56
N TYR A 313 -25.39 -12.56 -27.07
CA TYR A 313 -24.82 -12.30 -28.40
C TYR A 313 -24.89 -13.59 -29.24
N ARG A 314 -24.35 -13.58 -30.46
CA ARG A 314 -24.37 -14.74 -31.36
C ARG A 314 -23.61 -15.93 -30.78
N GLY A 315 -24.32 -16.80 -30.06
CA GLY A 315 -23.75 -18.01 -29.44
C GLY A 315 -22.95 -17.75 -28.16
N VAL A 316 -23.02 -16.55 -27.59
CA VAL A 316 -22.33 -16.12 -26.36
C VAL A 316 -23.33 -15.49 -25.40
N THR A 317 -23.15 -15.70 -24.11
CA THR A 317 -23.88 -15.03 -23.03
C THR A 317 -22.90 -14.51 -21.99
N LEU A 318 -22.99 -13.23 -21.67
CA LEU A 318 -22.11 -12.54 -20.73
C LEU A 318 -22.91 -11.94 -19.58
N ALA A 319 -22.32 -11.89 -18.39
CA ALA A 319 -22.83 -11.19 -17.22
C ALA A 319 -21.65 -10.60 -16.43
N LEU A 320 -21.88 -9.51 -15.70
CA LEU A 320 -20.88 -8.95 -14.79
C LEU A 320 -21.40 -8.94 -13.36
N SER A 321 -20.53 -9.33 -12.46
CA SER A 321 -20.69 -9.08 -11.03
C SER A 321 -19.52 -8.25 -10.51
N MET A 322 -19.70 -7.63 -9.35
CA MET A 322 -18.76 -6.68 -8.77
C MET A 322 -18.57 -6.94 -7.28
N LYS A 323 -17.34 -6.77 -6.80
CA LYS A 323 -17.07 -6.49 -5.39
C LYS A 323 -16.86 -4.99 -5.25
N ARG A 324 -17.79 -4.27 -4.61
CA ARG A 324 -17.66 -2.81 -4.43
C ARG A 324 -16.30 -2.44 -3.81
N PRO A 325 -15.42 -1.74 -4.55
CA PRO A 325 -14.16 -1.25 -4.03
C PRO A 325 -14.41 -0.25 -2.90
N ARG A 326 -13.55 -0.30 -1.88
CA ARG A 326 -13.39 0.78 -0.91
C ARG A 326 -11.94 1.21 -0.97
N LEU A 327 -11.72 2.42 -1.45
CA LEU A 327 -10.38 2.93 -1.62
C LEU A 327 -9.85 3.38 -0.27
N ARG A 328 -8.59 3.06 0.01
CA ARG A 328 -7.87 3.50 1.20
C ARG A 328 -6.64 4.22 0.75
N PHE A 329 -6.43 5.42 1.30
CA PHE A 329 -5.09 5.96 1.32
C PHE A 329 -4.33 5.23 2.43
N PRO A 330 -3.10 4.74 2.17
CA PRO A 330 -2.28 4.18 3.23
C PRO A 330 -2.18 5.20 4.36
N GLU A 331 -2.54 4.79 5.58
CA GLU A 331 -2.34 5.60 6.77
C GLU A 331 -0.85 5.82 6.94
N ARG A 332 -0.35 6.94 6.43
CA ARG A 332 0.97 7.41 6.78
C ARG A 332 0.85 7.95 8.20
N SER A 333 1.36 7.18 9.16
CA SER A 333 1.74 7.67 10.47
C SER A 333 2.38 9.05 10.30
N SER A 334 1.66 10.10 10.66
CA SER A 334 2.00 11.46 10.21
C SER A 334 2.71 12.25 11.30
N PHE A 335 3.46 11.56 12.17
CA PHE A 335 4.19 12.20 13.25
C PHE A 335 5.48 11.49 13.68
N LEU A 336 6.39 12.29 14.22
CA LEU A 336 7.62 11.83 14.87
C LEU A 336 7.36 11.61 16.36
N LEU A 337 7.86 10.51 16.92
CA LEU A 337 8.02 10.39 18.37
C LEU A 337 9.47 10.74 18.73
N ILE A 338 9.66 11.78 19.54
CA ILE A 338 10.98 12.18 20.05
C ILE A 338 11.00 11.86 21.55
N THR A 339 11.85 10.92 21.95
CA THR A 339 11.92 10.43 23.33
C THR A 339 13.35 10.42 23.89
N GLY A 340 13.50 10.05 25.15
CA GLY A 340 14.73 10.16 25.95
C GLY A 340 14.48 10.87 27.27
N GLY A 341 15.46 10.84 28.18
CA GLY A 341 15.34 11.46 29.49
C GLY A 341 15.10 12.98 29.47
N ALA A 342 14.65 13.51 30.60
CA ALA A 342 14.55 14.95 30.81
C ALA A 342 15.90 15.63 30.50
N TRP A 343 15.84 16.83 29.90
CA TRP A 343 17.02 17.65 29.56
C TRP A 343 18.04 17.03 28.59
N GLN A 344 17.71 15.93 27.89
CA GLN A 344 18.61 15.26 26.93
C GLN A 344 18.67 15.91 25.52
N GLY A 345 18.21 17.15 25.37
CA GLY A 345 18.32 17.90 24.10
C GLY A 345 17.18 17.70 23.09
N LYS A 346 16.07 17.03 23.48
CA LYS A 346 14.89 16.81 22.63
C LYS A 346 14.31 18.09 22.02
N ARG A 347 14.15 19.14 22.84
CA ARG A 347 13.63 20.44 22.39
C ARG A 347 14.54 21.08 21.33
N ARG A 348 15.85 21.11 21.58
CA ARG A 348 16.85 21.61 20.62
C ARG A 348 16.89 20.77 19.33
N PHE A 349 16.67 19.46 19.43
CA PHE A 349 16.54 18.60 18.27
C PHE A 349 15.28 18.93 17.45
N ALA A 350 14.13 19.10 18.09
CA ALA A 350 12.91 19.53 17.42
C ALA A 350 13.04 20.93 16.80
N GLU A 351 13.67 21.89 17.48
CA GLU A 351 13.98 23.22 16.94
C GLU A 351 14.88 23.15 15.69
N ARG A 352 15.87 22.24 15.67
CA ARG A 352 16.68 22.00 14.45
C ARG A 352 15.85 21.42 13.31
N LEU A 353 14.93 20.50 13.61
CA LEU A 353 14.01 19.96 12.62
C LEU A 353 13.04 21.03 12.12
N ILE A 354 12.58 21.95 12.98
CA ILE A 354 11.76 23.10 12.56
C ILE A 354 12.56 24.04 11.65
N ALA A 355 13.77 24.42 12.07
CA ALA A 355 14.63 25.31 11.30
C ALA A 355 15.04 24.70 9.93
N GLY A 356 15.20 23.38 9.88
CA GLY A 356 15.48 22.64 8.65
C GLY A 356 14.23 22.27 7.84
N GLY A 357 13.06 22.84 8.15
CA GLY A 357 11.82 22.58 7.40
C GLY A 357 11.30 21.16 7.50
N ARG A 358 11.75 20.36 8.50
CA ARG A 358 11.27 18.99 8.80
C ARG A 358 10.13 18.94 9.82
N LEU A 359 9.86 20.00 10.58
CA LEU A 359 8.68 20.13 11.46
C LEU A 359 8.05 21.53 11.33
N SER A 360 6.74 21.64 11.53
CA SER A 360 6.11 22.95 11.78
C SER A 360 6.34 23.38 13.23
N ALA A 361 6.57 24.68 13.46
CA ALA A 361 6.66 25.24 14.81
C ALA A 361 5.38 25.00 15.64
N GLU A 362 4.22 25.02 14.97
CA GLU A 362 2.90 24.74 15.56
C GLU A 362 2.62 23.23 15.67
N GLY A 363 3.45 22.40 15.04
CA GLY A 363 3.30 20.95 14.95
C GLY A 363 3.88 20.16 16.12
N VAL A 364 4.52 20.79 17.09
CA VAL A 364 5.20 20.05 18.17
C VAL A 364 4.36 20.00 19.44
N LEU A 365 3.90 18.80 19.76
CA LEU A 365 3.18 18.52 20.99
C LEU A 365 4.17 18.02 22.06
N TYR A 366 4.34 18.83 23.11
CA TYR A 366 5.17 18.47 24.25
C TYR A 366 4.30 17.81 25.32
N VAL A 367 4.65 16.58 25.70
CA VAL A 367 3.99 15.89 26.81
C VAL A 367 4.59 16.40 28.11
N GLU A 368 3.92 17.37 28.73
CA GLU A 368 4.32 17.92 30.02
C GLU A 368 4.14 16.89 31.16
N GLU A 369 5.00 16.99 32.18
CA GLU A 369 4.95 16.12 33.36
C GLU A 369 3.58 16.14 34.03
N LYS A 370 2.90 17.30 34.07
CA LYS A 370 1.54 17.43 34.63
C LYS A 370 0.52 16.55 33.91
N ARG A 371 0.66 16.35 32.60
CA ARG A 371 -0.23 15.47 31.83
C ARG A 371 0.01 14.01 32.21
N LEU A 372 1.27 13.61 32.32
CA LEU A 372 1.64 12.28 32.79
C LEU A 372 1.13 12.03 34.22
N GLN A 373 1.25 13.00 35.13
CA GLN A 373 0.70 12.91 36.49
C GLN A 373 -0.81 12.69 36.48
N ARG A 374 -1.55 13.50 35.70
CA ARG A 374 -3.01 13.36 35.54
C ARG A 374 -3.42 11.98 35.01
N TRP A 375 -2.72 11.47 34.01
CA TRP A 375 -3.00 10.13 33.46
C TRP A 375 -2.54 9.00 34.40
N THR A 376 -1.66 9.28 35.36
CA THR A 376 -1.18 8.32 36.36
C THR A 376 -2.14 8.19 37.55
N GLU A 377 -2.95 9.22 37.85
CA GLU A 377 -3.89 9.21 38.98
C GLU A 377 -4.91 8.05 38.96
N PRO A 378 -5.51 7.68 37.81
CA PRO A 378 -6.36 6.48 37.71
C PRO A 378 -5.60 5.16 37.93
N VAL A 379 -4.29 5.13 37.63
CA VAL A 379 -3.42 3.97 37.86
C VAL A 379 -3.12 3.82 39.36
N LEU A 380 -2.84 4.93 40.04
CA LEU A 380 -2.56 4.95 41.48
C LEU A 380 -3.77 4.59 42.34
N SER A 381 -4.96 5.02 41.93
CA SER A 381 -6.22 4.67 42.60
C SER A 381 -6.71 3.26 42.28
N GLY A 382 -6.07 2.55 41.34
CA GLY A 382 -6.49 1.23 40.88
C GLY A 382 -7.73 1.23 39.98
N ALA A 383 -8.21 2.40 39.55
CA ALA A 383 -9.37 2.55 38.67
C ALA A 383 -9.07 2.10 37.22
N ARG A 384 -7.82 2.17 36.79
CA ARG A 384 -7.33 1.71 35.48
C ARG A 384 -6.02 0.95 35.63
N SER A 385 -5.77 -0.01 34.73
CA SER A 385 -4.42 -0.55 34.58
C SER A 385 -3.52 0.46 33.86
N ALA A 386 -2.19 0.31 34.00
CA ALA A 386 -1.23 1.18 33.31
C ALA A 386 -1.34 1.06 31.78
N GLU A 387 -1.71 -0.12 31.26
CA GLU A 387 -2.00 -0.35 29.84
C GLU A 387 -3.20 0.46 29.36
N GLN A 388 -4.31 0.39 30.10
CA GLN A 388 -5.54 1.09 29.75
C GLN A 388 -5.33 2.60 29.78
N ALA A 389 -4.72 3.11 30.85
CA ALA A 389 -4.40 4.52 30.99
C ALA A 389 -3.43 5.01 29.89
N ALA A 390 -2.46 4.19 29.48
CA ALA A 390 -1.55 4.52 28.38
C ALA A 390 -2.27 4.56 27.01
N ALA A 391 -3.21 3.65 26.77
CA ALA A 391 -4.03 3.66 25.56
C ALA A 391 -4.93 4.90 25.49
N ASP A 392 -5.63 5.21 26.59
CA ASP A 392 -6.49 6.40 26.71
C ASP A 392 -5.66 7.69 26.50
N ALA A 393 -4.46 7.77 27.09
CA ALA A 393 -3.55 8.91 26.91
C ALA A 393 -3.02 9.03 25.47
N ALA A 394 -2.71 7.91 24.81
CA ALA A 394 -2.28 7.91 23.42
C ALA A 394 -3.40 8.39 22.49
N GLU A 395 -4.65 7.96 22.72
CA GLU A 395 -5.81 8.39 21.96
C GLU A 395 -6.04 9.91 22.10
N GLU A 396 -5.94 10.44 23.32
CA GLU A 396 -6.01 11.89 23.58
C GLU A 396 -4.94 12.66 22.79
N LEU A 397 -3.68 12.21 22.87
CA LEU A 397 -2.55 12.86 22.18
C LEU A 397 -2.70 12.83 20.66
N LEU A 398 -3.14 11.70 20.10
CA LEU A 398 -3.33 11.55 18.66
C LEU A 398 -4.52 12.39 18.16
N GLY A 399 -5.57 12.52 18.97
CA GLY A 399 -6.69 13.43 18.69
C GLY A 399 -6.25 14.90 18.61
N GLU A 400 -5.44 15.36 19.57
CA GLU A 400 -4.86 16.71 19.55
C GLU A 400 -3.96 16.93 18.34
N LEU A 401 -3.11 15.95 18.04
CA LEU A 401 -2.21 15.99 16.89
C LEU A 401 -2.97 16.08 15.56
N ALA A 402 -4.12 15.42 15.46
CA ALA A 402 -5.02 15.53 14.31
C ALA A 402 -5.64 16.93 14.21
N GLY A 403 -6.00 17.55 15.35
CA GLY A 403 -6.47 18.93 15.40
C GLY A 403 -5.42 19.95 14.92
N ILE A 404 -4.19 19.82 15.40
CA ILE A 404 -3.04 20.65 14.99
C ILE A 404 -2.81 20.56 13.48
N LYS A 405 -2.87 19.34 12.92
CA LYS A 405 -2.74 19.11 11.48
C LYS A 405 -3.83 19.79 10.65
N ARG A 406 -5.07 19.85 11.16
CA ARG A 406 -6.18 20.54 10.48
C ARG A 406 -6.00 22.06 10.50
N ALA A 407 -5.53 22.62 11.61
CA ALA A 407 -5.32 24.06 11.76
C ALA A 407 -4.16 24.58 10.88
N GLY A 408 -3.01 23.89 10.86
CA GLY A 408 -1.86 24.28 10.03
C GLY A 408 -2.11 24.20 8.51
N ARG A 409 -3.07 23.39 8.07
CA ARG A 409 -3.52 23.34 6.66
C ARG A 409 -4.34 24.56 6.24
N SER A 410 -4.99 25.26 7.17
CA SER A 410 -5.81 26.45 6.88
C SER A 410 -4.97 27.72 6.69
N SER A 411 -3.77 27.81 7.28
CA SER A 411 -2.90 28.99 7.12
C SER A 411 -1.99 28.90 5.88
N ALA A 412 -1.55 27.69 5.51
CA ALA A 412 -0.73 27.46 4.31
C ALA A 412 -1.48 27.67 2.98
N ALA A 413 -2.81 27.71 3.00
CA ALA A 413 -3.62 27.99 1.81
C ALA A 413 -3.64 29.47 1.38
N VAL A 414 -3.12 30.39 2.21
CA VAL A 414 -3.25 31.85 2.00
C VAL A 414 -1.97 32.51 1.50
N GLN A 415 -0.81 31.85 1.58
CA GLN A 415 0.46 32.43 1.11
C GLN A 415 1.36 31.34 0.54
N MET A 416 1.52 31.26 -0.79
CA MET A 416 2.81 30.90 -1.44
C MET A 416 2.76 31.27 -2.93
N SER A 417 3.22 32.48 -3.25
CA SER A 417 3.79 32.84 -4.55
C SER A 417 5.12 32.08 -4.74
N GLY A 418 5.42 31.71 -5.98
CA GLY A 418 6.47 30.75 -6.32
C GLY A 418 7.87 31.10 -5.80
N GLU A 419 8.43 30.16 -5.04
CA GLU A 419 9.85 29.94 -4.84
C GLU A 419 10.03 28.44 -4.47
N ALA A 420 11.21 27.89 -4.76
CA ALA A 420 11.49 26.46 -4.76
C ALA A 420 11.09 25.76 -3.44
N VAL A 421 10.34 24.67 -3.55
CA VAL A 421 9.88 23.87 -2.41
C VAL A 421 11.03 23.00 -1.92
N GLU A 422 11.80 23.50 -0.94
CA GLU A 422 12.63 22.65 -0.08
C GLU A 422 11.75 21.63 0.68
N ALA A 423 12.33 20.47 1.01
CA ALA A 423 11.67 19.28 1.56
C ALA A 423 10.53 19.60 2.55
N ARG A 424 9.33 19.06 2.34
CA ARG A 424 8.19 19.35 3.22
C ARG A 424 8.27 18.58 4.56
N PRO A 425 7.92 19.23 5.67
CA PRO A 425 8.06 18.73 7.05
C PRO A 425 7.07 17.63 7.43
N PHE A 426 7.44 16.80 8.40
CA PHE A 426 6.46 16.14 9.26
C PHE A 426 5.50 17.20 9.81
N CYS A 427 4.20 16.99 9.66
CA CYS A 427 3.22 17.97 10.12
C CYS A 427 3.16 18.04 11.64
N ALA A 428 3.67 17.03 12.35
CA ALA A 428 3.71 17.05 13.80
C ALA A 428 4.77 16.14 14.45
N ALA A 429 5.14 16.44 15.70
CA ALA A 429 5.95 15.58 16.56
C ALA A 429 5.33 15.50 17.96
N ILE A 430 5.42 14.34 18.60
CA ILE A 430 5.17 14.19 20.04
C ILE A 430 6.52 14.07 20.73
N ILE A 431 6.78 14.94 21.70
CA ILE A 431 7.96 14.88 22.56
C ILE A 431 7.55 14.31 23.91
N LEU A 432 8.10 13.15 24.26
CA LEU A 432 7.76 12.42 25.48
C LEU A 432 9.02 12.06 26.27
N ASP A 433 9.05 12.45 27.54
CA ASP A 433 10.15 12.13 28.44
C ASP A 433 10.12 10.67 28.89
N SER A 434 11.26 9.98 28.76
CA SER A 434 11.46 8.66 29.35
C SER A 434 11.80 8.83 30.83
N ILE A 435 10.98 8.22 31.69
CA ILE A 435 11.15 8.27 33.15
C ILE A 435 11.98 7.07 33.61
N GLY A 436 12.88 7.29 34.57
CA GLY A 436 13.68 6.25 35.20
C GLY A 436 14.96 5.87 34.43
N ASN A 437 14.96 5.79 33.09
CA ASN A 437 16.14 5.46 32.28
C ASN A 437 17.02 4.32 32.83
N GLY A 438 16.39 3.22 33.28
CA GLY A 438 17.09 2.08 33.90
C GLY A 438 17.19 2.13 35.43
N VAL A 439 16.83 3.25 36.05
CA VAL A 439 16.68 3.43 37.50
C VAL A 439 15.22 3.22 37.89
N VAL A 440 14.99 2.46 38.96
CA VAL A 440 13.66 2.25 39.56
C VAL A 440 13.42 3.36 40.59
N PRO A 441 12.40 4.21 40.40
CA PRO A 441 12.08 5.24 41.39
C PRO A 441 11.66 4.64 42.75
N LEU A 442 11.93 5.38 43.84
CA LEU A 442 11.61 4.92 45.20
C LEU A 442 10.14 5.14 45.56
N ARG A 443 9.55 6.27 45.15
CA ARG A 443 8.15 6.60 45.46
C ARG A 443 7.21 5.80 44.58
N ALA A 444 6.08 5.38 45.14
CA ALA A 444 5.06 4.63 44.40
C ALA A 444 4.49 5.42 43.22
N GLU A 445 4.28 6.72 43.41
CA GLU A 445 3.83 7.67 42.38
C GLU A 445 4.79 7.70 41.19
N ASP A 446 6.09 7.90 41.44
CA ASP A 446 7.11 7.94 40.41
C ASP A 446 7.24 6.60 39.66
N ARG A 447 7.04 5.47 40.35
CA ARG A 447 7.03 4.14 39.72
C ARG A 447 5.83 3.96 38.80
N ALA A 448 4.64 4.38 39.23
CA ALA A 448 3.44 4.31 38.41
C ALA A 448 3.54 5.22 37.18
N MET A 449 4.10 6.42 37.37
CA MET A 449 4.33 7.37 36.28
C MET A 449 5.37 6.85 35.28
N ARG A 450 6.44 6.20 35.77
CA ARG A 450 7.40 5.48 34.92
C ARG A 450 6.73 4.39 34.08
N GLU A 451 5.91 3.56 34.72
CA GLU A 451 5.23 2.45 34.06
C GLU A 451 4.27 2.95 32.98
N LEU A 452 3.46 3.96 33.30
CA LEU A 452 2.57 4.61 32.35
C LEU A 452 3.36 5.25 31.18
N GLY A 453 4.37 6.06 31.47
CA GLY A 453 5.17 6.75 30.47
C GLY A 453 5.88 5.79 29.51
N GLY A 454 6.39 4.67 30.04
CA GLY A 454 6.98 3.60 29.22
C GLY A 454 5.96 2.95 28.29
N ARG A 455 4.79 2.60 28.80
CA ARG A 455 3.71 1.99 27.99
C ARG A 455 3.15 2.95 26.96
N LEU A 456 2.95 4.22 27.32
CA LEU A 456 2.55 5.27 26.40
C LEU A 456 3.56 5.42 25.26
N ALA A 457 4.87 5.42 25.58
CA ALA A 457 5.91 5.46 24.56
C ALA A 457 5.84 4.26 23.61
N CYS A 458 5.54 3.05 24.10
CA CYS A 458 5.33 1.87 23.25
C CYS A 458 4.11 2.03 22.31
N VAL A 459 2.98 2.51 22.83
CA VAL A 459 1.77 2.73 22.01
C VAL A 459 2.02 3.78 20.93
N LEU A 460 2.67 4.89 21.28
CA LEU A 460 3.02 5.94 20.34
C LEU A 460 4.07 5.49 19.33
N ALA A 461 5.10 4.75 19.75
CA ALA A 461 6.15 4.24 18.86
C ALA A 461 5.60 3.27 17.81
N ALA A 462 4.62 2.43 18.19
CA ALA A 462 3.92 1.55 17.26
C ALA A 462 3.25 2.36 16.13
N GLN A 463 2.71 3.54 16.45
CA GLN A 463 1.95 4.39 15.53
C GLN A 463 2.74 5.53 14.88
N ALA A 464 3.93 5.88 15.38
CA ALA A 464 4.77 6.96 14.85
C ALA A 464 5.41 6.56 13.51
N ALA A 465 5.71 7.52 12.63
CA ALA A 465 6.45 7.25 11.40
C ALA A 465 7.93 7.03 11.68
N GLU A 466 8.53 7.91 12.50
CA GLU A 466 9.89 7.75 12.99
C GLU A 466 9.89 7.85 14.52
N VAL A 467 10.82 7.14 15.14
CA VAL A 467 11.07 7.21 16.59
C VAL A 467 12.51 7.60 16.80
N TRP A 468 12.75 8.71 17.50
CA TRP A 468 14.07 9.22 17.82
C TRP A 468 14.29 9.17 19.32
N LYS A 469 15.44 8.66 19.73
CA LYS A 469 15.91 8.71 21.11
C LYS A 469 17.07 9.70 21.21
N LEU A 470 17.01 10.57 22.22
CA LEU A 470 18.04 11.56 22.47
C LEU A 470 18.79 11.23 23.75
N GLU A 471 20.12 11.16 23.64
CA GLU A 471 21.05 11.02 24.77
C GLU A 471 22.19 12.04 24.61
N CYS A 472 22.37 12.89 25.61
CA CYS A 472 23.33 14.01 25.61
C CYS A 472 23.25 14.90 24.36
N GLY A 473 22.04 15.07 23.79
CA GLY A 473 21.82 15.83 22.55
C GLY A 473 22.17 15.10 21.25
N ILE A 474 22.65 13.86 21.34
CA ILE A 474 22.91 12.94 20.22
C ILE A 474 21.58 12.25 19.89
N ALA A 475 21.18 12.32 18.61
CA ALA A 475 19.95 11.73 18.12
C ALA A 475 20.22 10.37 17.51
N GLU A 476 19.57 9.34 18.04
CA GLU A 476 19.55 7.97 17.52
C GLU A 476 18.16 7.68 16.96
N ARG A 477 18.10 7.19 15.72
CA ARG A 477 16.83 6.77 15.10
C ARG A 477 16.58 5.30 15.43
N LEU A 478 15.44 5.04 16.09
CA LEU A 478 15.00 3.69 16.48
C LEU A 478 14.00 3.09 15.47
N LYS A 479 13.23 3.94 14.77
CA LYS A 479 12.25 3.61 13.72
C LYS A 479 12.29 4.69 12.64
#